data_AF-A0A352ITH8-F1
#
_entry.id   AF-A0A352ITH8-F1
#
_cell.length_a   1.000
_cell.length_b   1.000
_cell.length_c   1.000
_cell.angle_alpha   90.00
_cell.angle_beta   90.00
_cell.angle_gamma   90.00
#
_symmetry.space_group_name_H-M   'P 1'
#
loop_
_entity.id
_entity.type
_entity.pdbx_description
1 polymer ?
#
loop_
_entity_poly.entity_id
_entity_poly.type
_entity_poly.pdbx_seq_one_letter_code
_entity_poly.pdbx_strand_id
1 'polypeptide(L)' 'GSLIPFIDKQLDNGMSKEEWKAGVETNKILGRSDNPIPIDGICVRIGAMRSHSQALTIKLKKDLPVSEIESILAKA' A
#
# COMPACT_ATOMS: atom_id res chain seq x y z
N GLY A 1 -2.33 -9.33 23.68
CA GLY A 1 -2.67 -8.87 22.33
C GLY A 1 -1.88 -9.69 21.33
N SER A 2 -2.51 -10.10 20.23
CA SER A 2 -1.88 -10.86 19.15
C SER A 2 -2.12 -10.14 17.81
N LEU A 3 -1.65 -10.72 16.70
CA LEU A 3 -1.84 -10.25 15.34
C LEU A 3 -2.00 -11.44 14.37
N ILE A 4 -2.52 -11.20 13.17
CA ILE A 4 -2.67 -12.21 12.11
C ILE A 4 -1.97 -11.70 10.83
N PRO A 5 -0.80 -12.25 10.45
CA PRO A 5 0.04 -11.70 9.37
C PRO A 5 -0.32 -12.25 7.99
N PHE A 6 -1.61 -12.49 7.73
CA PHE A 6 -2.10 -12.96 6.43
C PHE A 6 -3.60 -12.64 6.34
N ILE A 7 -4.03 -11.93 5.29
CA ILE A 7 -5.42 -11.51 5.10
C ILE A 7 -5.91 -11.99 3.74
N ASP A 8 -7.09 -12.63 3.70
CA ASP A 8 -7.70 -13.21 2.48
C ASP A 8 -6.94 -14.47 1.99
N LYS A 9 -7.32 -15.00 0.82
CA LYS A 9 -6.83 -16.28 0.27
C LYS A 9 -5.35 -16.22 -0.11
N GLN A 10 -4.66 -17.35 0.00
CA GLN A 10 -3.32 -17.52 -0.55
C GLN A 10 -3.40 -17.63 -2.09
N LEU A 11 -2.47 -16.94 -2.77
CA LEU A 11 -2.23 -17.05 -4.20
C LEU A 11 -1.04 -17.98 -4.49
N ASP A 12 -0.93 -18.44 -5.74
CA ASP A 12 0.09 -19.42 -6.15
C ASP A 12 1.54 -18.93 -5.96
N ASN A 13 1.75 -17.61 -5.92
CA ASN A 13 3.05 -16.99 -5.71
C ASN A 13 3.41 -16.80 -4.22
N GLY A 14 2.61 -17.31 -3.30
CA GLY A 14 2.84 -17.19 -1.85
C GLY A 14 2.35 -15.88 -1.23
N MET A 15 1.81 -14.95 -2.03
CA MET A 15 1.19 -13.73 -1.52
C MET A 15 -0.23 -14.01 -1.01
N SER A 16 -0.69 -13.20 -0.07
CA SER A 16 -2.11 -13.08 0.22
C SER A 16 -2.81 -12.26 -0.87
N LYS A 17 -4.10 -12.53 -1.08
CA LYS A 17 -4.90 -11.77 -2.03
C LYS A 17 -5.01 -10.29 -1.64
N GLU A 18 -4.96 -9.97 -0.35
CA GLU A 18 -5.00 -8.58 0.12
C GLU A 18 -3.75 -7.79 -0.29
N GLU A 19 -2.56 -8.40 -0.21
CA GLU A 19 -1.29 -7.79 -0.65
C GLU A 19 -1.29 -7.57 -2.18
N TRP A 20 -1.76 -8.57 -2.93
CA TRP A 20 -1.85 -8.49 -4.38
C TRP A 20 -2.79 -7.37 -4.87
N LYS A 21 -3.92 -7.15 -4.18
CA LYS A 21 -4.88 -6.08 -4.52
C LYS A 21 -4.22 -4.71 -4.54
N ALA A 22 -3.31 -4.41 -3.60
CA ALA A 22 -2.69 -3.10 -3.50
C ALA A 22 -1.99 -2.66 -4.80
N GLY A 23 -1.27 -3.58 -5.44
CA GLY A 23 -0.60 -3.34 -6.72
C GLY A 23 -1.56 -3.17 -7.89
N VAL A 24 -2.50 -4.11 -8.07
CA VAL A 24 -3.38 -4.13 -9.25
C VAL A 24 -4.47 -3.06 -9.19
N GLU A 25 -5.05 -2.81 -8.02
CA GLU A 25 -6.13 -1.84 -7.85
C GLU A 25 -5.59 -0.42 -7.97
N THR A 26 -4.48 -0.10 -7.31
CA THR A 26 -3.88 1.25 -7.39
C THR A 26 -3.50 1.62 -8.82
N ASN A 27 -2.85 0.72 -9.55
CA ASN A 27 -2.47 0.99 -10.93
C ASN A 27 -3.67 1.09 -11.88
N LYS A 28 -4.72 0.29 -11.64
CA LYS A 28 -5.98 0.42 -12.39
C LYS A 28 -6.65 1.76 -12.13
N ILE A 29 -6.76 2.18 -10.86
CA ILE A 29 -7.36 3.46 -10.45
C ILE A 29 -6.61 4.65 -11.06
N LEU A 30 -5.27 4.60 -11.09
CA LEU A 30 -4.43 5.65 -11.64
C LEU A 30 -4.29 5.62 -13.17
N GLY A 31 -4.92 4.66 -13.86
CA GLY A 31 -4.79 4.52 -15.32
C GLY A 31 -3.36 4.16 -15.78
N ARG A 32 -2.64 3.38 -14.97
CA ARG A 32 -1.21 3.06 -15.15
C ARG A 32 -0.95 1.61 -15.53
N SER A 33 -1.94 0.91 -16.07
CA SER A 33 -1.83 -0.51 -16.43
C SER A 33 -0.64 -0.80 -17.36
N ASP A 34 -0.32 0.12 -18.28
CA ASP A 34 0.80 -0.03 -19.24
C ASP A 34 2.17 0.36 -18.66
N ASN A 35 2.20 1.07 -17.53
CA ASN A 35 3.42 1.52 -16.86
C ASN A 35 3.22 1.58 -15.34
N PRO A 36 3.13 0.40 -14.68
CA PRO A 36 2.72 0.32 -13.29
C PRO A 36 3.74 0.96 -12.34
N ILE A 37 3.23 1.56 -11.26
CA ILE A 37 4.01 1.86 -10.06
C ILE A 37 4.08 0.57 -9.25
N PRO A 38 5.28 0.03 -8.95
CA PRO A 38 5.41 -1.12 -8.08
C PRO A 38 4.88 -0.78 -6.68
N ILE A 39 3.91 -1.55 -6.21
CA ILE A 39 3.33 -1.45 -4.88
C ILE A 39 3.23 -2.88 -4.35
N ASP A 40 3.84 -3.10 -3.20
CA ASP A 40 3.87 -4.38 -2.50
C ASP A 40 3.96 -4.11 -0.98
N GLY A 41 3.66 -5.11 -0.17
CA GLY A 41 3.69 -4.98 1.28
C GLY A 41 3.22 -6.23 2.00
N ILE A 42 3.06 -6.11 3.33
CA ILE A 42 2.53 -7.17 4.19
C ILE A 42 1.24 -6.68 4.84
N CYS A 43 0.16 -7.45 4.67
CA CYS A 43 -1.15 -7.10 5.22
C CYS A 43 -1.40 -7.84 6.55
N VAL A 44 -1.27 -7.13 7.66
CA VAL A 44 -1.41 -7.69 9.02
C VAL A 44 -2.69 -7.20 9.70
N ARG A 45 -3.48 -8.13 10.26
CA ARG A 45 -4.65 -7.81 11.09
C ARG A 45 -4.21 -7.56 12.53
N ILE A 46 -4.71 -6.47 13.09
CA ILE A 46 -4.61 -6.14 14.53
C ILE A 46 -6.00 -5.98 15.14
N GLY A 47 -6.09 -5.98 16.48
CA GLY A 47 -7.33 -5.80 17.22
C GLY A 47 -7.85 -4.36 17.28
N ALA A 48 -8.04 -3.71 16.12
CA ALA A 48 -8.69 -2.40 15.99
C ALA A 48 -10.11 -2.58 15.43
N MET A 49 -11.08 -1.80 15.93
CA MET A 49 -12.51 -2.05 15.62
C MET A 49 -12.91 -1.75 14.18
N ARG A 50 -12.41 -0.66 13.56
CA ARG A 50 -12.90 -0.17 12.26
C ARG A 50 -11.95 0.69 11.44
N SER A 51 -10.75 0.97 11.94
CA SER A 51 -9.77 1.82 11.26
C SER A 51 -8.59 0.97 10.80
N HIS A 52 -8.00 1.37 9.66
CA HIS A 52 -6.77 0.79 9.16
C HIS A 52 -5.65 1.81 9.31
N SER A 53 -4.51 1.35 9.80
CA SER A 53 -3.26 2.12 9.82
C SER A 53 -2.30 1.45 8.86
N GLN A 54 -1.53 2.25 8.13
CA GLN A 54 -0.55 1.77 7.16
C GLN A 54 0.77 2.49 7.40
N ALA A 55 1.87 1.74 7.42
CA ALA A 55 3.23 2.28 7.44
C ALA A 55 3.82 2.13 6.04
N LEU A 56 4.28 3.22 5.45
CA LEU A 56 4.68 3.28 4.04
C LEU A 56 6.17 3.60 3.92
N THR A 57 6.88 2.82 3.11
CA THR A 57 8.23 3.17 2.64
C THR A 57 8.13 3.52 1.17
N ILE A 58 8.35 4.80 0.84
CA ILE A 58 8.13 5.32 -0.52
C ILE A 58 9.46 5.78 -1.11
N LYS A 59 9.83 5.21 -2.27
CA LYS A 59 10.96 5.70 -3.05
C LYS A 59 10.52 6.83 -3.97
N LEU A 60 11.00 8.05 -3.70
CA LEU A 60 10.75 9.19 -4.58
C LEU A 60 11.66 9.17 -5.82
N LYS A 61 11.23 9.88 -6.87
CA LYS A 61 12.01 10.03 -8.12
C LYS A 61 13.08 11.12 -8.04
N LYS A 62 12.95 12.03 -7.08
CA LYS A 62 13.87 13.12 -6.77
C LYS A 62 13.83 13.38 -5.28
N ASP A 63 14.89 14.00 -4.76
CA ASP A 63 14.90 14.50 -3.40
C ASP A 63 13.98 15.72 -3.28
N LEU A 64 13.18 15.76 -2.23
CA LEU A 64 12.22 16.83 -1.95
C LEU A 64 12.30 17.21 -0.47
N PRO A 65 12.28 18.51 -0.14
CA PRO A 65 12.13 18.94 1.24
C PRO A 65 10.85 18.39 1.85
N VAL A 66 10.91 18.00 3.13
CA VAL A 66 9.73 17.48 3.86
C VAL A 66 8.56 18.47 3.81
N SER A 67 8.82 19.77 3.91
CA SER A 67 7.80 20.82 3.83
C SER A 67 7.09 20.87 2.47
N GLU A 68 7.77 20.53 1.38
CA GLU A 68 7.15 20.43 0.06
C GLU A 68 6.23 19.19 -0.01
N ILE A 69 6.68 18.05 0.52
CA ILE A 69 5.88 16.82 0.59
C ILE A 69 4.59 17.06 1.40
N GLU A 70 4.69 17.69 2.57
CA GLU A 70 3.54 18.07 3.40
C GLU A 70 2.57 18.98 2.64
N SER A 71 3.09 19.97 1.90
CA SER A 71 2.25 20.89 1.11
C SER A 71 1.52 20.17 -0.03
N ILE A 72 2.18 19.24 -0.71
CA ILE A 72 1.56 18.43 -1.78
C ILE A 72 0.41 17.59 -1.19
N LEU A 73 0.63 16.93 -0.06
CA LEU A 73 -0.39 16.10 0.60
C LEU A 73 -1.58 16.90 1.10
N ALA A 74 -1.35 18.09 1.66
CA ALA A 74 -2.43 18.94 2.19
C ALA A 74 -3.33 19.56 1.11
N LYS A 75 -2.89 19.58 -0.16
CA LYS A 75 -3.62 20.14 -1.31
C LYS A 75 -4.27 19.08 -2.22
N ALA A 76 -4.04 17.80 -1.93
CA ALA A 76 -4.51 16.67 -2.74
C ALA A 76 -6.02 16.44 -2.63
#